data_AF-A0A420MCE7-F1
#
_entry.id   AF-A0A420MCE7-F1
#
_cell.length_a   1.000
_cell.length_b   1.000
_cell.length_c   1.000
_cell.angle_alpha   90.00
_cell.angle_beta   90.00
_cell.angle_gamma   90.00
#
_symmetry.space_group_name_H-M   'P 1'
#
loop_
_entity.id
_entity.type
_entity.pdbx_description
1 polymer ?
#
loop_
_entity_poly.entity_id
_entity_poly.type
_entity_poly.pdbx_seq_one_letter_code
_entity_poly.pdbx_strand_id
1 'polypeptide(L)'
;MEQASSDWPQQTSYFILITLLVIICGVLVPLTTTRLSISLRQNDRIRLTHQKLGLEKAQTNLRSQFSLEHQPMPGKSVVLQSLWIYPIKSCQGIEVSRSKVVPSGLEFDRLYTFAQLKKVTIPFSSQTIGKDQYKWEFITQRQYPLLASLKVELWQTDLTKPEAKRNAYILFRFPWQGTGLKGTLLRVIAKVTGRWNKRLEREVKLPVDFPSDKDIQMKGYTYENCTIWKDNVTALNMERELPPELSLYLGTRYRLGLFRIDPDRLREVHRCAPTKDDAGYQPVTGFQDAASTHTTRAEAGNTNTVTSIPYT
;
A
#
# COMPACT_ATOMS: atom_id res chain seq x y z
N MET A 1 -25.33 -67.15 -29.09
CA MET A 1 -24.11 -67.13 -28.27
C MET A 1 -23.32 -65.89 -28.68
N GLU A 2 -23.74 -64.73 -28.18
CA GLU A 2 -23.11 -64.07 -27.02
C GLU A 2 -21.71 -63.51 -27.36
N GLN A 3 -21.69 -62.36 -28.04
CA GLN A 3 -20.54 -61.46 -28.04
C GLN A 3 -20.87 -60.29 -27.11
N ALA A 4 -20.54 -60.45 -25.83
CA ALA A 4 -20.72 -59.41 -24.83
C ALA A 4 -19.58 -59.46 -23.80
N SER A 5 -18.36 -59.07 -24.18
CA SER A 5 -17.33 -58.74 -23.19
C SER A 5 -16.14 -57.99 -23.79
N SER A 6 -16.21 -56.66 -23.90
CA SER A 6 -15.00 -55.84 -24.04
C SER A 6 -15.11 -54.38 -23.56
N ASP A 7 -16.28 -53.87 -23.16
CA ASP A 7 -16.43 -52.46 -22.74
C ASP A 7 -16.42 -52.22 -21.22
N TRP A 8 -16.53 -53.29 -20.43
CA TRP A 8 -16.61 -53.25 -18.97
C TRP A 8 -15.41 -52.61 -18.24
N PRO A 9 -14.12 -52.83 -18.62
CA PRO A 9 -13.01 -52.24 -17.88
C PRO A 9 -12.87 -50.73 -18.14
N GLN A 10 -13.33 -50.25 -19.30
CA GLN A 10 -13.20 -48.85 -19.68
C GLN A 10 -14.30 -48.00 -19.02
N GLN A 11 -15.54 -48.49 -19.02
CA GLN A 11 -16.67 -47.80 -18.40
C GLN A 11 -16.52 -47.68 -16.88
N THR A 12 -16.07 -48.74 -16.20
CA THR A 12 -15.79 -48.71 -14.75
C THR A 12 -14.66 -47.73 -14.40
N SER A 13 -13.63 -47.63 -15.23
CA SER A 13 -12.54 -46.67 -15.04
C SER A 13 -13.00 -45.21 -15.13
N TYR A 14 -13.91 -44.87 -16.05
CA TYR A 14 -14.48 -43.52 -16.14
C TYR A 14 -15.34 -43.16 -14.93
N PHE A 15 -16.17 -44.10 -14.44
CA PHE A 15 -16.98 -43.87 -13.25
C PHE A 15 -16.13 -43.62 -11.99
N ILE A 16 -15.03 -44.35 -11.83
CA ILE A 16 -14.08 -44.16 -10.72
C ILE A 16 -13.37 -42.80 -10.82
N LEU A 17 -12.95 -42.40 -12.02
CA LEU A 17 -12.35 -41.08 -12.27
C LEU A 17 -13.31 -39.93 -11.96
N ILE A 18 -14.58 -40.04 -12.38
CA ILE A 18 -15.60 -39.02 -12.13
C ILE A 18 -15.91 -38.92 -10.64
N THR A 19 -16.07 -40.05 -9.94
CA THR A 19 -16.34 -40.04 -8.48
C THR A 19 -15.17 -39.48 -7.69
N LEU A 20 -13.93 -39.84 -8.03
CA LEU A 20 -12.73 -39.21 -7.44
C LEU A 20 -12.70 -37.71 -7.69
N LEU A 21 -13.00 -37.26 -8.91
CA LEU A 21 -13.02 -35.83 -9.24
C LEU A 21 -14.11 -35.07 -8.48
N VAL A 22 -15.29 -35.68 -8.29
CA VAL A 22 -16.38 -35.10 -7.48
C VAL A 22 -15.99 -35.00 -6.02
N ILE A 23 -15.36 -36.03 -5.44
CA ILE A 23 -14.90 -36.02 -4.04
C ILE A 23 -13.78 -34.98 -3.85
N ILE A 24 -12.81 -34.95 -4.76
CA ILE A 24 -11.71 -33.99 -4.73
C ILE A 24 -12.24 -32.56 -4.84
N CYS A 25 -13.16 -32.28 -5.77
CA CYS A 25 -13.82 -30.99 -5.87
C CYS A 25 -14.65 -30.69 -4.60
N GLY A 26 -15.39 -31.67 -4.08
CA GLY A 26 -16.21 -31.56 -2.88
C GLY A 26 -15.43 -31.28 -1.60
N VAL A 27 -14.13 -31.62 -1.54
CA VAL A 27 -13.27 -31.37 -0.37
C VAL A 27 -12.36 -30.16 -0.57
N LEU A 28 -11.70 -30.04 -1.73
CA LEU A 28 -10.73 -28.96 -1.99
C LEU A 28 -11.40 -27.59 -2.16
N VAL A 29 -12.59 -27.54 -2.76
CA VAL A 29 -13.33 -26.28 -2.92
C VAL A 29 -13.72 -25.70 -1.56
N PRO A 30 -14.38 -26.42 -0.63
CA PRO A 30 -14.67 -25.89 0.69
C PRO A 30 -13.42 -25.59 1.54
N LEU A 31 -12.34 -26.37 1.43
CA LEU A 31 -11.10 -26.06 2.15
C LEU A 31 -10.43 -24.76 1.68
N THR A 32 -10.51 -24.44 0.39
CA THR A 32 -9.96 -23.19 -0.15
C THR A 32 -10.86 -21.99 0.11
N THR A 33 -12.19 -22.16 0.04
CA THR A 33 -13.15 -21.10 0.36
C THR A 33 -13.18 -20.77 1.85
N THR A 34 -13.01 -21.75 2.74
CA THR A 34 -12.92 -21.52 4.20
C THR A 34 -11.68 -20.72 4.55
N ARG A 35 -10.50 -21.05 4.02
CA ARG A 35 -9.27 -20.25 4.24
C ARG A 35 -9.39 -18.82 3.70
N LEU A 36 -9.98 -18.64 2.52
CA LEU A 36 -10.29 -17.31 1.98
C LEU A 36 -11.27 -16.56 2.89
N SER A 37 -12.29 -17.25 3.41
CA SER A 37 -13.27 -16.66 4.32
C SER A 37 -12.68 -16.25 5.68
N ILE A 38 -11.67 -16.95 6.19
CA ILE A 38 -10.98 -16.59 7.44
C ILE A 38 -10.20 -15.28 7.24
N SER A 39 -9.52 -15.14 6.10
CA SER A 39 -8.86 -13.87 5.74
C SER A 39 -9.86 -12.73 5.57
N LEU A 40 -11.06 -12.99 5.03
CA LEU A 40 -12.11 -11.97 4.91
C LEU A 40 -12.72 -11.59 6.29
N ARG A 41 -12.92 -12.56 7.19
CA ARG A 41 -13.51 -12.34 8.52
C ARG A 41 -12.66 -11.48 9.45
N GLN A 42 -11.33 -11.58 9.38
CA GLN A 42 -10.46 -10.69 10.18
C GLN A 42 -10.65 -9.21 9.82
N ASN A 43 -11.00 -8.94 8.57
CA ASN A 43 -11.17 -7.58 8.06
C ASN A 43 -12.53 -6.99 8.45
N ASP A 44 -13.56 -7.82 8.60
CA ASP A 44 -14.87 -7.37 9.10
C ASP A 44 -14.79 -6.86 10.55
N ARG A 45 -13.92 -7.44 11.39
CA ARG A 45 -13.72 -6.98 12.78
C ARG A 45 -13.17 -5.55 12.86
N ILE A 46 -12.34 -5.15 11.89
CA ILE A 46 -11.82 -3.77 11.82
C ILE A 46 -12.98 -2.82 11.57
N ARG A 47 -13.87 -3.16 10.63
CA ARG A 47 -15.04 -2.33 10.29
C ARG A 47 -16.01 -2.14 11.46
N LEU A 48 -16.05 -3.09 12.39
CA LEU A 48 -16.87 -2.99 13.60
C LEU A 48 -16.26 -2.07 14.66
N THR A 49 -14.94 -1.95 14.72
CA THR A 49 -14.20 -1.29 15.81
C THR A 49 -13.55 0.03 15.39
N HIS A 50 -13.29 0.22 14.10
CA HIS A 50 -12.58 1.35 13.53
C HIS A 50 -13.50 2.13 12.58
N GLN A 51 -13.25 3.43 12.48
CA GLN A 51 -13.84 4.30 11.49
C GLN A 51 -12.85 4.49 10.33
N LYS A 52 -13.36 4.45 9.09
CA LYS A 52 -12.57 4.77 7.90
C LYS A 52 -12.26 6.27 7.89
N LEU A 53 -10.97 6.60 7.79
CA LEU A 53 -10.48 7.96 7.60
C LEU A 53 -10.38 8.27 6.11
N GLY A 54 -10.89 9.43 5.72
CA GLY A 54 -10.88 9.93 4.34
C GLY A 54 -12.27 10.20 3.79
N LEU A 55 -12.35 11.08 2.81
CA LEU A 55 -13.58 11.44 2.12
C LEU A 55 -14.02 10.32 1.17
N GLU A 56 -15.32 10.07 1.12
CA GLU A 56 -15.88 9.18 0.11
C GLU A 56 -15.83 9.85 -1.27
N LYS A 57 -15.82 9.06 -2.34
CA LYS A 57 -15.78 9.59 -3.72
C LYS A 57 -16.95 10.54 -4.06
N ALA A 58 -18.06 10.43 -3.34
CA ALA A 58 -19.21 11.32 -3.46
C ALA A 58 -18.96 12.72 -2.86
N GLN A 59 -18.08 12.79 -1.87
CA GLN A 59 -17.79 13.97 -1.05
C GLN A 59 -16.47 14.67 -1.43
N THR A 60 -15.81 14.23 -2.51
CA THR A 60 -14.54 14.82 -2.96
C THR A 60 -14.71 16.28 -3.38
N ASN A 61 -13.81 17.13 -2.88
CA ASN A 61 -13.83 18.56 -3.17
C ASN A 61 -13.29 18.86 -4.58
N LEU A 62 -12.66 17.89 -5.24
CA LEU A 62 -12.12 18.06 -6.60
C LEU A 62 -13.21 18.09 -7.68
N ARG A 63 -14.45 17.67 -7.38
CA ARG A 63 -15.57 17.73 -8.36
C ARG A 63 -15.83 19.15 -8.85
N SER A 64 -15.62 20.14 -8.00
CA SER A 64 -15.81 21.55 -8.32
C SER A 64 -14.50 22.26 -8.64
N GLN A 65 -13.35 21.58 -8.84
CA GLN A 65 -12.03 22.24 -9.03
C GLN A 65 -11.93 23.23 -10.20
N PHE A 66 -12.88 23.18 -11.13
CA PHE A 66 -12.96 24.10 -12.27
C PHE A 66 -14.20 25.00 -12.22
N SER A 67 -14.94 25.04 -11.11
CA SER A 67 -16.07 25.95 -10.96
C SER A 67 -15.57 27.39 -10.84
N LEU A 68 -16.40 28.33 -11.30
CA LEU A 68 -16.10 29.77 -11.23
C LEU A 68 -15.97 30.29 -9.78
N GLU A 69 -16.53 29.54 -8.81
CA GLU A 69 -16.47 29.87 -7.38
C GLU A 69 -15.05 29.83 -6.81
N HIS A 70 -14.16 29.05 -7.44
CA HIS A 70 -12.72 28.97 -7.13
C HIS A 70 -11.88 29.75 -8.13
N GLN A 71 -12.40 30.88 -8.65
CA GLN A 71 -11.53 31.82 -9.34
C GLN A 71 -10.86 32.73 -8.30
N PRO A 72 -9.56 33.04 -8.47
CA PRO A 72 -8.86 33.94 -7.57
C PRO A 72 -9.52 35.32 -7.62
N MET A 73 -10.11 35.74 -6.51
CA MET A 73 -10.72 37.05 -6.37
C MET A 73 -9.79 37.97 -5.58
N PRO A 74 -9.50 39.20 -6.08
CA PRO A 74 -8.72 40.18 -5.34
C PRO A 74 -9.31 40.43 -3.94
N GLY A 75 -8.47 40.36 -2.90
CA GLY A 75 -8.88 40.57 -1.52
C GLY A 75 -9.50 39.36 -0.80
N LYS A 76 -9.67 38.21 -1.47
CA LYS A 76 -10.12 36.97 -0.81
C LYS A 76 -8.93 36.12 -0.38
N SER A 77 -8.96 35.63 0.86
CA SER A 77 -7.94 34.72 1.38
C SER A 77 -7.91 33.39 0.62
N VAL A 78 -6.72 32.84 0.48
CA VAL A 78 -6.49 31.54 -0.16
C VAL A 78 -7.13 30.44 0.69
N VAL A 79 -7.95 29.59 0.06
CA VAL A 79 -8.56 28.43 0.73
C VAL A 79 -8.05 27.14 0.11
N LEU A 80 -7.66 26.19 0.97
CA LEU A 80 -7.26 24.86 0.54
C LEU A 80 -8.50 24.07 0.08
N GLN A 81 -8.54 23.67 -1.18
CA GLN A 81 -9.69 22.95 -1.74
C GLN A 81 -9.69 21.46 -1.37
N SER A 82 -8.55 20.79 -1.50
CA SER A 82 -8.42 19.36 -1.22
C SER A 82 -7.09 19.06 -0.54
N LEU A 83 -7.11 18.08 0.36
CA LEU A 83 -5.95 17.62 1.08
C LEU A 83 -5.82 16.11 0.89
N TRP A 84 -4.62 15.65 0.54
CA TRP A 84 -4.37 14.25 0.21
C TRP A 84 -3.19 13.72 1.01
N ILE A 85 -3.35 12.51 1.53
CA ILE A 85 -2.28 11.73 2.16
C ILE A 85 -2.01 10.47 1.35
N TYR A 86 -0.75 10.03 1.33
CA TYR A 86 -0.29 8.84 0.64
C TYR A 86 0.44 7.93 1.63
N PRO A 87 -0.29 7.16 2.47
CA PRO A 87 0.34 6.36 3.52
C PRO A 87 1.37 5.36 3.00
N ILE A 88 1.17 4.89 1.77
CA ILE A 88 2.14 4.07 1.02
C ILE A 88 2.59 4.87 -0.20
N LYS A 89 3.91 5.09 -0.33
CA LYS A 89 4.51 5.85 -1.43
C LYS A 89 4.12 5.25 -2.78
N SER A 90 3.75 6.11 -3.73
CA SER A 90 3.37 5.76 -5.10
C SER A 90 2.08 4.95 -5.27
N CYS A 91 1.30 4.77 -4.19
CA CYS A 91 0.00 4.11 -4.22
C CYS A 91 -1.16 5.11 -4.32
N GLN A 92 -2.40 4.61 -4.34
CA GLN A 92 -3.58 5.47 -4.30
C GLN A 92 -3.55 6.38 -3.07
N GLY A 93 -3.77 7.68 -3.29
CA GLY A 93 -3.93 8.66 -2.21
C GLY A 93 -5.32 8.61 -1.58
N ILE A 94 -5.39 9.08 -0.34
CA ILE A 94 -6.63 9.25 0.43
C ILE A 94 -6.87 10.74 0.59
N GLU A 95 -8.01 11.22 0.10
CA GLU A 95 -8.44 12.59 0.35
C GLU A 95 -8.97 12.69 1.78
N VAL A 96 -8.53 13.70 2.52
CA VAL A 96 -8.93 13.95 3.91
C VAL A 96 -9.45 15.37 4.04
N SER A 97 -10.41 15.59 4.95
CA SER A 97 -10.90 16.94 5.24
C SER A 97 -9.93 17.74 6.13
N ARG A 98 -9.17 17.04 6.97
CA ARG A 98 -8.17 17.61 7.88
C ARG A 98 -7.05 16.62 8.10
N SER A 99 -5.84 17.12 8.33
CA SER A 99 -4.71 16.33 8.80
C SER A 99 -3.84 17.18 9.71
N LYS A 100 -3.22 16.56 10.71
CA LYS A 100 -2.24 17.24 11.57
C LYS A 100 -0.95 17.43 10.78
N VAL A 101 -0.38 18.63 10.85
CA VAL A 101 0.95 18.91 10.29
C VAL A 101 2.00 18.56 11.35
N VAL A 102 2.96 17.73 10.95
CA VAL A 102 4.12 17.32 11.75
C VAL A 102 5.41 17.75 11.02
N PRO A 103 6.58 17.77 11.68
CA PRO A 103 7.83 18.18 11.03
C PRO A 103 8.18 17.38 9.77
N SER A 104 7.70 16.13 9.66
CA SER A 104 7.87 15.26 8.48
C SER A 104 6.83 15.44 7.37
N GLY A 105 5.84 16.31 7.54
CA GLY A 105 4.74 16.53 6.59
C GLY A 105 3.36 16.33 7.21
N LEU A 106 2.42 15.75 6.46
CA LEU A 106 1.09 15.44 6.96
C LEU A 106 1.11 14.15 7.80
N GLU A 107 0.27 14.09 8.82
CA GLU A 107 0.06 12.87 9.59
C GLU A 107 -0.38 11.72 8.69
N PHE A 108 0.20 10.54 8.91
CA PHE A 108 0.00 9.31 8.13
C PHE A 108 0.50 9.35 6.69
N ASP A 109 1.26 10.36 6.28
CA ASP A 109 1.79 10.46 4.92
C ASP A 109 3.16 9.76 4.77
N ARG A 110 3.30 8.98 3.69
CA ARG A 110 4.48 8.17 3.30
C ARG A 110 5.15 7.41 4.45
N LEU A 111 4.34 6.73 5.26
CA LEU A 111 4.83 5.83 6.31
C LEU A 111 5.55 4.62 5.71
N TYR A 112 5.07 4.14 4.57
CA TYR A 112 5.57 2.96 3.89
C TYR A 112 6.06 3.27 2.48
N THR A 113 7.04 2.50 2.02
CA THR A 113 7.42 2.44 0.60
C THR A 113 7.66 0.99 0.17
N PHE A 114 7.36 0.70 -1.09
CA PHE A 114 7.82 -0.54 -1.70
C PHE A 114 9.25 -0.37 -2.21
N ALA A 115 10.01 -1.46 -2.20
CA ALA A 115 11.35 -1.54 -2.76
C ALA A 115 11.61 -2.90 -3.41
N GLN A 116 12.64 -2.98 -4.24
CA GLN A 116 13.10 -4.22 -4.86
C GLN A 116 14.56 -4.48 -4.56
N LEU A 117 14.88 -5.75 -4.34
CA LEU A 117 16.25 -6.22 -4.14
C LEU A 117 16.92 -6.43 -5.50
N LYS A 118 17.68 -5.45 -5.97
CA LYS A 118 18.39 -5.51 -7.26
C LYS A 118 19.85 -5.89 -7.06
N LYS A 119 20.40 -6.63 -8.03
CA LYS A 119 21.83 -6.90 -8.12
C LYS A 119 22.58 -5.61 -8.50
N VAL A 120 23.63 -5.28 -7.75
CA VAL A 120 24.51 -4.16 -8.06
C VAL A 120 25.48 -4.60 -9.14
N THR A 121 25.38 -4.01 -10.32
CA THR A 121 26.40 -4.17 -11.36
C THR A 121 27.55 -3.23 -11.02
N ILE A 122 28.63 -3.79 -10.47
CA ILE A 122 29.85 -3.05 -10.18
C ILE A 122 30.61 -2.85 -11.51
N PRO A 123 31.02 -1.62 -11.87
CA PRO A 123 31.84 -1.40 -13.06
C PRO A 123 33.19 -2.14 -12.94
N PHE A 124 33.64 -2.69 -14.07
CA PHE A 124 34.78 -3.60 -14.20
C PHE A 124 36.12 -3.06 -13.63
N SER A 125 36.23 -1.75 -13.38
CA SER A 125 37.44 -1.11 -12.84
C SER A 125 37.66 -1.33 -11.33
N SER A 126 36.69 -1.89 -10.61
CA SER A 126 36.82 -2.22 -9.18
C SER A 126 36.60 -3.71 -8.94
N GLN A 127 37.56 -4.50 -9.42
CA GLN A 127 37.63 -5.93 -9.10
C GLN A 127 37.97 -6.13 -7.62
N THR A 128 36.93 -6.14 -6.78
CA THR A 128 36.98 -6.90 -5.54
C THR A 128 36.29 -8.22 -5.85
N ILE A 129 37.10 -9.29 -5.89
CA ILE A 129 36.65 -10.65 -6.14
C ILE A 129 35.62 -11.05 -5.08
N GLY A 130 34.44 -11.48 -5.53
CA GLY A 130 33.58 -12.37 -4.77
C GLY A 130 32.62 -11.71 -3.78
N LYS A 131 31.50 -11.19 -4.29
CA LYS A 131 30.13 -11.44 -3.76
C LYS A 131 29.15 -10.65 -4.62
N ASP A 132 28.10 -11.31 -5.08
CA ASP A 132 26.94 -10.62 -5.67
C ASP A 132 26.38 -9.66 -4.62
N GLN A 133 26.63 -8.37 -4.79
CA GLN A 133 26.08 -7.36 -3.91
C GLN A 133 24.64 -7.07 -4.34
N TYR A 134 23.72 -7.18 -3.40
CA TYR A 134 22.33 -6.79 -3.61
C TYR A 134 22.04 -5.52 -2.83
N LYS A 135 21.26 -4.62 -3.44
CA LYS A 135 20.78 -3.41 -2.79
C LYS A 135 19.27 -3.31 -2.91
N TRP A 136 18.63 -2.81 -1.87
CA TRP A 136 17.23 -2.42 -1.93
C TRP A 136 17.12 -1.07 -2.60
N GLU A 137 16.34 -1.00 -3.67
CA GLU A 137 16.01 0.24 -4.35
C GLU A 137 14.50 0.44 -4.27
N PHE A 138 14.06 1.60 -3.77
CA PHE A 138 12.65 1.94 -3.74
C PHE A 138 12.05 1.89 -5.15
N ILE A 139 10.76 1.55 -5.23
CA ILE A 139 10.02 1.57 -6.48
C ILE A 139 8.99 2.69 -6.51
N THR A 140 8.73 3.22 -7.70
CA THR A 140 7.78 4.32 -7.90
C THR A 140 6.75 4.01 -8.96
N GLN A 141 5.68 4.82 -9.00
CA GLN A 141 4.64 4.73 -10.02
C GLN A 141 5.21 4.85 -11.45
N ARG A 142 6.33 5.57 -11.64
CA ARG A 142 6.99 5.71 -12.95
C ARG A 142 7.54 4.38 -13.47
N GLN A 143 8.01 3.52 -12.57
CA GLN A 143 8.52 2.19 -12.90
C GLN A 143 7.39 1.14 -12.91
N TYR A 144 6.47 1.26 -11.94
CA TYR A 144 5.36 0.32 -11.74
C TYR A 144 4.04 1.08 -11.63
N PRO A 145 3.37 1.39 -12.76
CA PRO A 145 2.15 2.19 -12.76
C PRO A 145 0.99 1.52 -12.00
N LEU A 146 1.01 0.18 -11.90
CA LEU A 146 0.01 -0.60 -11.15
C LEU A 146 0.04 -0.34 -9.63
N LEU A 147 1.09 0.28 -9.10
CA LEU A 147 1.09 0.75 -7.71
C LEU A 147 -0.05 1.72 -7.43
N ALA A 148 -0.38 2.59 -8.39
CA ALA A 148 -1.45 3.58 -8.24
C ALA A 148 -2.86 2.96 -8.29
N SER A 149 -3.00 1.74 -8.81
CA SER A 149 -4.28 1.00 -8.79
C SER A 149 -4.53 0.20 -7.51
N LEU A 150 -3.55 0.14 -6.60
CA LEU A 150 -3.73 -0.44 -5.28
C LEU A 150 -4.72 0.43 -4.49
N LYS A 151 -5.84 -0.17 -4.05
CA LYS A 151 -6.83 0.55 -3.26
C LYS A 151 -6.30 0.72 -1.84
N VAL A 152 -6.11 1.94 -1.37
CA VAL A 152 -5.61 2.20 -0.01
C VAL A 152 -6.70 2.85 0.83
N GLU A 153 -6.88 2.34 2.04
CA GLU A 153 -7.80 2.87 3.03
C GLU A 153 -7.09 2.98 4.39
N LEU A 154 -7.43 4.00 5.15
CA LEU A 154 -6.91 4.22 6.50
C LEU A 154 -8.06 4.05 7.49
N TRP A 155 -7.84 3.28 8.54
CA TRP A 155 -8.85 2.94 9.54
C TRP A 155 -8.32 3.29 10.92
N GLN A 156 -9.02 4.14 11.66
CA GLN A 156 -8.63 4.57 13.00
C GLN A 156 -9.65 4.09 14.02
N THR A 157 -9.19 3.68 15.19
CA THR A 157 -10.09 3.30 16.29
C THR A 157 -11.02 4.46 16.66
N ASP A 158 -12.30 4.14 16.77
CA ASP A 158 -13.32 5.10 17.18
C ASP A 158 -13.19 5.38 18.69
N LEU A 159 -12.76 6.59 19.03
CA LEU A 159 -12.55 7.03 20.42
C LEU A 159 -13.86 7.15 21.22
N THR A 160 -15.01 7.10 20.56
CA THR A 160 -16.30 7.07 21.26
C THR A 160 -16.57 5.72 21.92
N LYS A 161 -15.77 4.68 21.60
CA LYS A 161 -15.91 3.33 22.16
C LYS A 161 -15.00 3.14 23.37
N PRO A 162 -15.53 2.68 24.53
CA PRO A 162 -14.85 2.72 25.82
C PRO A 162 -13.61 1.83 25.97
N GLU A 163 -13.35 0.89 25.06
CA GLU A 163 -12.22 -0.07 25.15
C GLU A 163 -11.12 0.15 24.09
N ALA A 164 -11.19 1.21 23.29
CA ALA A 164 -10.32 1.36 22.14
C ALA A 164 -9.01 2.07 22.48
N LYS A 165 -7.90 1.32 22.64
CA LYS A 165 -6.55 1.89 22.50
C LYS A 165 -6.44 2.60 21.15
N ARG A 166 -5.87 3.81 21.12
CA ARG A 166 -5.59 4.55 19.88
C ARG A 166 -4.71 3.71 18.97
N ASN A 167 -5.33 3.04 18.00
CA ASN A 167 -4.63 2.27 16.99
C ASN A 167 -5.16 2.70 15.62
N ALA A 168 -4.27 2.72 14.64
CA ALA A 168 -4.65 2.92 13.26
C ALA A 168 -4.04 1.84 12.35
N TYR A 169 -4.77 1.51 11.30
CA TYR A 169 -4.39 0.49 10.33
C TYR A 169 -4.55 1.01 8.92
N ILE A 170 -3.57 0.72 8.09
CA ILE A 170 -3.65 0.91 6.65
C ILE A 170 -4.08 -0.43 6.06
N LEU A 171 -5.18 -0.41 5.31
CA LEU A 171 -5.62 -1.55 4.50
C LEU A 171 -5.33 -1.21 3.05
N PHE A 172 -4.63 -2.10 2.35
CA PHE A 172 -4.55 -2.00 0.91
C PHE A 172 -5.07 -3.25 0.21
N ARG A 173 -5.76 -3.06 -0.91
CA ARG A 173 -6.36 -4.13 -1.71
C ARG A 173 -5.84 -4.10 -3.12
N PHE A 174 -5.69 -5.28 -3.69
CA PHE A 174 -5.32 -5.45 -5.08
C PHE A 174 -6.07 -6.62 -5.71
N PRO A 175 -6.31 -6.58 -7.04
CA PRO A 175 -6.85 -7.71 -7.77
C PRO A 175 -5.97 -8.94 -7.57
N TRP A 176 -6.55 -10.03 -7.06
CA TRP A 176 -5.82 -11.26 -6.86
C TRP A 176 -5.44 -11.88 -8.20
N GLN A 177 -4.17 -12.28 -8.33
CA GLN A 177 -3.65 -13.02 -9.47
C GLN A 177 -2.95 -14.29 -8.97
N GLY A 178 -3.52 -15.45 -9.31
CA GLY A 178 -2.88 -16.76 -9.12
C GLY A 178 -2.34 -17.30 -10.43
N THR A 179 -1.19 -17.95 -10.37
CA THR A 179 -0.59 -18.68 -11.51
C THR A 179 -1.07 -20.13 -11.57
N GLY A 180 -1.04 -20.71 -12.77
CA GLY A 180 -1.32 -22.14 -13.00
C GLY A 180 -2.79 -22.54 -12.82
N LEU A 181 -3.01 -23.87 -12.78
CA LEU A 181 -4.35 -24.48 -12.72
C LEU A 181 -5.13 -24.07 -11.46
N LYS A 182 -4.44 -23.92 -10.32
CA LYS A 182 -5.04 -23.43 -9.07
C LYS A 182 -5.56 -22.00 -9.22
N GLY A 183 -4.83 -21.14 -9.95
CA GLY A 183 -5.24 -19.78 -10.31
C GLY A 183 -6.56 -19.75 -11.07
N THR A 184 -6.63 -20.56 -12.14
CA THR A 184 -7.81 -20.68 -13.00
C THR A 184 -9.01 -21.25 -12.23
N LEU A 185 -8.80 -22.32 -11.45
CA LEU A 185 -9.85 -22.96 -10.67
C LEU A 185 -10.46 -21.99 -9.65
N LEU A 186 -9.64 -21.27 -8.89
CA LEU A 186 -10.13 -20.28 -7.93
C LEU A 186 -10.87 -19.12 -8.61
N ARG A 187 -10.43 -18.69 -9.79
CA ARG A 187 -11.14 -17.67 -10.58
C ARG A 187 -12.52 -18.16 -11.04
N VAL A 188 -12.63 -19.42 -11.47
CA VAL A 188 -13.91 -20.03 -11.87
C VAL A 188 -14.82 -20.17 -10.65
N ILE A 189 -14.32 -20.73 -9.55
CA ILE A 189 -15.08 -20.87 -8.29
C ILE A 189 -15.60 -19.51 -7.83
N ALA A 190 -14.76 -18.47 -7.84
CA ALA A 190 -15.16 -17.14 -7.42
C ALA A 190 -16.22 -16.49 -8.31
N LYS A 191 -16.21 -16.79 -9.62
CA LYS A 191 -17.25 -16.35 -10.55
C LYS A 191 -18.58 -17.07 -10.31
N VAL A 192 -18.53 -18.36 -9.98
CA VAL A 192 -19.73 -19.20 -9.76
C VAL A 192 -20.36 -18.92 -8.39
N THR A 193 -19.53 -18.78 -7.35
CA THR A 193 -19.98 -18.53 -5.97
C THR A 193 -20.23 -17.05 -5.66
N GLY A 194 -19.68 -16.16 -6.47
CA GLY A 194 -19.80 -14.70 -6.31
C GLY A 194 -20.78 -14.07 -7.28
N ARG A 195 -20.90 -12.74 -7.22
CA ARG A 195 -21.54 -11.97 -8.29
C ARG A 195 -20.62 -12.01 -9.51
N TRP A 196 -21.16 -12.25 -10.70
CA TRP A 196 -20.42 -12.36 -11.98
C TRP A 196 -19.40 -11.22 -12.22
N ASN A 197 -19.64 -10.03 -11.66
CA ASN A 197 -18.77 -8.85 -11.77
C ASN A 197 -17.82 -8.62 -10.59
N LYS A 198 -17.83 -9.46 -9.55
CA LYS A 198 -16.98 -9.28 -8.36
C LYS A 198 -15.57 -9.78 -8.68
N ARG A 199 -14.62 -8.85 -8.79
CA ARG A 199 -13.19 -9.20 -8.90
C ARG A 199 -12.73 -9.79 -7.57
N LEU A 200 -11.96 -10.88 -7.64
CA LEU A 200 -11.23 -11.37 -6.49
C LEU A 200 -10.21 -10.31 -6.09
N GLU A 201 -10.28 -9.86 -4.84
CA GLU A 201 -9.33 -8.91 -4.27
C GLU A 201 -8.63 -9.56 -3.09
N ARG A 202 -7.33 -9.32 -2.97
CA ARG A 202 -6.52 -9.68 -1.80
C ARG A 202 -6.34 -8.40 -0.99
N GLU A 203 -6.62 -8.48 0.31
CA GLU A 203 -6.43 -7.37 1.25
C GLU A 203 -5.22 -7.64 2.14
N VAL A 204 -4.45 -6.60 2.43
CA VAL A 204 -3.29 -6.64 3.33
C VAL A 204 -3.47 -5.56 4.39
N LYS A 205 -3.17 -5.92 5.65
CA LYS A 205 -3.31 -5.05 6.81
C LYS A 205 -1.94 -4.65 7.32
N LEU A 206 -1.69 -3.35 7.42
CA LEU A 206 -0.46 -2.77 7.95
C LEU A 206 -0.76 -1.92 9.19
N PRO A 207 -0.01 -2.05 10.29
CA PRO A 207 -0.14 -1.15 11.43
C PRO A 207 0.36 0.24 11.07
N VAL A 208 -0.27 1.29 11.59
CA VAL A 208 0.26 2.66 11.46
C VAL A 208 1.35 2.91 12.52
N ASP A 209 1.09 2.43 13.73
CA ASP A 209 2.01 2.52 14.85
C ASP A 209 3.29 1.73 14.55
N PHE A 210 4.42 2.29 14.97
CA PHE A 210 5.70 1.62 14.78
C PHE A 210 5.75 0.36 15.66
N PRO A 211 6.15 -0.81 15.12
CA PRO A 211 6.16 -2.05 15.88
C PRO A 211 7.15 -1.98 17.05
N SER A 212 6.80 -2.58 18.18
CA SER A 212 7.71 -2.66 19.33
C SER A 212 8.89 -3.59 19.04
N ASP A 213 10.01 -3.46 19.76
CA ASP A 213 11.17 -4.34 19.59
C ASP A 213 10.83 -5.83 19.75
N LYS A 214 9.87 -6.14 20.63
CA LYS A 214 9.35 -7.50 20.81
C LYS A 214 8.62 -8.00 19.57
N ASP A 215 7.80 -7.14 18.94
CA ASP A 215 7.09 -7.47 17.71
C ASP A 215 8.05 -7.61 16.53
N ILE A 216 9.08 -6.75 16.46
CA ILE A 216 10.14 -6.81 15.44
C ILE A 216 10.84 -8.16 15.49
N GLN A 217 11.25 -8.61 16.68
CA GLN A 217 11.90 -9.92 16.86
C GLN A 217 10.95 -11.08 16.59
N MET A 218 9.72 -11.02 17.12
CA MET A 218 8.71 -12.08 16.95
C MET A 218 8.34 -12.28 15.47
N LYS A 219 8.15 -11.20 14.73
CA LYS A 219 7.82 -11.25 13.31
C LYS A 219 9.05 -11.44 12.42
N GLY A 220 10.24 -11.25 12.97
CA GLY A 220 11.53 -11.39 12.29
C GLY A 220 11.75 -10.32 11.23
N TYR A 221 11.40 -9.07 11.55
CA TYR A 221 11.74 -7.92 10.73
C TYR A 221 13.20 -7.52 10.92
N THR A 222 13.81 -6.97 9.88
CA THR A 222 15.22 -6.57 9.88
C THR A 222 15.36 -5.11 9.47
N TYR A 223 16.32 -4.40 10.05
CA TYR A 223 16.68 -3.06 9.55
C TYR A 223 17.62 -3.22 8.37
N GLU A 224 17.24 -2.62 7.23
CA GLU A 224 18.02 -2.71 6.00
C GLU A 224 18.11 -1.34 5.33
N ASN A 225 19.19 -1.12 4.58
CA ASN A 225 19.40 0.13 3.86
C ASN A 225 18.64 0.10 2.53
N CYS A 226 17.70 1.03 2.38
CA CYS A 226 16.95 1.26 1.16
C CYS A 226 17.51 2.51 0.46
N THR A 227 17.99 2.35 -0.78
CA THR A 227 18.42 3.46 -1.60
C THR A 227 17.21 4.21 -2.13
N ILE A 228 17.12 5.49 -1.80
CA ILE A 228 16.12 6.44 -2.31
C ILE A 228 16.86 7.50 -3.11
N TRP A 229 16.68 7.49 -4.43
CA TRP A 229 17.41 8.36 -5.36
C TRP A 229 18.94 8.20 -5.21
N LYS A 230 19.61 9.17 -4.58
CA LYS A 230 21.06 9.17 -4.31
C LYS A 230 21.40 8.88 -2.85
N ASP A 231 20.40 8.80 -1.98
CA ASP A 231 20.57 8.69 -0.53
C ASP A 231 20.26 7.25 -0.09
N ASN A 232 20.88 6.79 1.00
CA ASN A 232 20.55 5.52 1.64
C ASN A 232 19.84 5.79 2.96
N VAL A 233 18.67 5.18 3.14
CA VAL A 233 17.86 5.31 4.36
C VAL A 233 17.74 3.94 5.01
N THR A 234 18.15 3.85 6.28
CA THR A 234 17.93 2.65 7.09
C THR A 234 16.47 2.61 7.51
N ALA A 235 15.76 1.57 7.10
CA ALA A 235 14.34 1.40 7.39
C ALA A 235 14.04 -0.06 7.74
N LEU A 236 12.89 -0.28 8.39
CA LEU A 236 12.47 -1.60 8.82
C LEU A 236 11.89 -2.36 7.63
N ASN A 237 12.53 -3.47 7.23
CA ASN A 237 12.05 -4.37 6.21
C ASN A 237 10.93 -5.27 6.78
N MET A 238 9.71 -5.01 6.30
CA MET A 238 8.48 -5.72 6.61
C MET A 238 7.98 -6.56 5.42
N GLU A 239 8.88 -7.04 4.56
CA GLU A 239 8.55 -7.91 3.41
C GLU A 239 7.64 -9.09 3.79
N ARG A 240 7.79 -9.63 5.00
CA ARG A 240 6.98 -10.76 5.49
C ARG A 240 5.47 -10.47 5.56
N GLU A 241 5.07 -9.21 5.62
CA GLU A 241 3.66 -8.80 5.56
C GLU A 241 3.11 -8.81 4.13
N LEU A 242 3.97 -8.95 3.12
CA LEU A 242 3.56 -8.94 1.73
C LEU A 242 3.18 -10.34 1.22
N PRO A 243 1.99 -10.49 0.62
CA PRO A 243 1.65 -11.71 -0.11
C PRO A 243 2.47 -11.83 -1.40
N PRO A 244 2.91 -13.04 -1.78
CA PRO A 244 3.64 -13.26 -3.04
C PRO A 244 2.78 -12.92 -4.27
N GLU A 245 1.46 -12.93 -4.17
CA GLU A 245 0.57 -12.53 -5.27
C GLU A 245 0.68 -11.04 -5.65
N LEU A 246 1.20 -10.21 -4.74
CA LEU A 246 1.40 -8.78 -5.01
C LEU A 246 2.53 -8.56 -6.03
N SER A 247 3.63 -9.32 -5.93
CA SER A 247 4.74 -9.22 -6.88
C SER A 247 4.31 -9.62 -8.29
N LEU A 248 3.47 -10.66 -8.40
CA LEU A 248 2.83 -11.09 -9.64
C LEU A 248 1.92 -10.00 -10.21
N TYR A 249 1.05 -9.42 -9.38
CA TYR A 249 0.13 -8.36 -9.80
C TYR A 249 0.87 -7.12 -10.31
N LEU A 250 1.92 -6.70 -9.60
CA LEU A 250 2.73 -5.55 -9.99
C LEU A 250 3.68 -5.84 -11.16
N GLY A 251 3.90 -7.11 -11.51
CA GLY A 251 4.85 -7.51 -12.55
C GLY A 251 6.31 -7.27 -12.14
N THR A 252 6.63 -7.37 -10.84
CA THR A 252 7.99 -7.15 -10.36
C THR A 252 8.88 -8.33 -10.69
N ARG A 253 10.03 -8.07 -11.32
CA ARG A 253 11.00 -9.12 -11.70
C ARG A 253 11.86 -9.58 -10.52
N TYR A 254 12.12 -8.67 -9.59
CA TYR A 254 12.94 -8.90 -8.41
C TYR A 254 12.09 -9.06 -7.16
N ARG A 255 12.72 -9.53 -6.08
CA ARG A 255 12.10 -9.68 -4.76
C ARG A 255 11.54 -8.33 -4.30
N LEU A 256 10.24 -8.29 -3.99
CA LEU A 256 9.52 -7.10 -3.55
C LEU A 256 9.56 -7.04 -2.02
N GLY A 257 9.96 -5.90 -1.47
CA GLY A 257 9.98 -5.62 -0.04
C GLY A 257 9.06 -4.44 0.30
N LEU A 258 8.62 -4.40 1.55
CA LEU A 258 7.88 -3.29 2.14
C LEU A 258 8.74 -2.69 3.24
N PHE A 259 8.98 -1.40 3.17
CA PHE A 259 9.82 -0.70 4.13
C PHE A 259 8.99 0.30 4.93
N ARG A 260 9.16 0.27 6.26
CA ARG A 260 8.59 1.22 7.21
C ARG A 260 9.67 2.15 7.73
N ILE A 261 9.44 3.46 7.63
CA ILE A 261 10.38 4.44 8.18
C ILE A 261 10.30 4.41 9.71
N ASP A 262 11.46 4.46 10.35
CA ASP A 262 11.59 4.61 11.80
C ASP A 262 11.37 6.09 12.18
N PRO A 263 10.38 6.41 13.04
CA PRO A 263 10.11 7.78 13.46
C PRO A 263 11.29 8.43 14.20
N ASP A 264 12.20 7.65 14.78
CA ASP A 264 13.36 8.16 15.51
C ASP A 264 14.60 8.35 14.62
N ARG A 265 14.55 7.83 13.37
CA ARG A 265 15.66 7.90 12.40
C ARG A 265 15.25 8.64 11.12
N LEU A 266 14.57 9.77 11.30
CA LEU A 266 14.24 10.65 10.18
C LEU A 266 15.49 11.40 9.70
N ARG A 267 15.58 11.66 8.39
CA ARG A 267 16.69 12.41 7.79
C ARG A 267 16.35 13.89 7.71
N GLU A 268 17.32 14.75 7.91
CA GLU A 268 17.17 16.19 7.70
C GLU A 268 17.16 16.54 6.21
N VAL A 269 16.34 17.51 5.83
CA VAL A 269 16.28 18.04 4.45
C VAL A 269 17.00 19.38 4.42
N HIS A 270 18.08 19.49 3.65
CA HIS A 270 18.86 20.74 3.55
C HIS A 270 18.67 21.51 2.24
N ARG A 271 18.04 20.92 1.20
CA ARG A 271 18.02 21.51 -0.15
C ARG A 271 17.00 22.64 -0.27
N CYS A 272 15.78 22.31 -0.71
CA CYS A 272 14.69 23.27 -0.91
C CYS A 272 13.91 23.55 0.39
N ALA A 273 14.40 23.05 1.52
CA ALA A 273 13.77 23.23 2.82
C ALA A 273 14.29 24.51 3.46
N PRO A 274 13.42 25.29 4.14
CA PRO A 274 13.85 26.46 4.89
C PRO A 274 14.90 26.05 5.94
N THR A 275 15.84 26.95 6.19
CA THR A 275 16.88 26.70 7.19
C THR A 275 16.28 26.79 8.60
N LYS A 276 16.99 26.24 9.58
CA LYS A 276 16.60 26.36 10.99
C LYS A 276 16.44 27.82 11.43
N ASP A 277 17.21 28.73 10.85
CA ASP A 277 17.15 30.16 11.18
C ASP A 277 15.88 30.81 10.63
N ASP A 278 15.38 30.35 9.48
CA ASP A 278 14.16 30.89 8.86
C ASP A 278 12.87 30.30 9.45
N ALA A 279 12.87 29.00 9.77
CA ALA A 279 11.67 28.26 10.21
C ALA A 279 11.63 27.97 11.72
N GLY A 280 12.72 28.22 12.46
CA GLY A 280 12.87 27.85 13.87
C GLY A 280 13.08 26.35 14.12
N TYR A 281 13.02 25.51 13.08
CA TYR A 281 13.28 24.06 13.12
C TYR A 281 13.84 23.56 11.80
N GLN A 282 14.59 22.45 11.81
CA GLN A 282 15.05 21.80 10.60
C GLN A 282 14.00 20.78 10.12
N PRO A 283 13.46 20.91 8.89
CA PRO A 283 12.53 19.93 8.37
C PRO A 283 13.19 18.56 8.22
N VAL A 284 12.51 17.54 8.75
CA VAL A 284 12.92 16.15 8.64
C VAL A 284 12.02 15.43 7.64
N THR A 285 12.47 14.31 7.10
CA THR A 285 11.71 13.50 6.16
C THR A 285 12.06 12.03 6.34
N GLY A 286 11.13 11.16 5.98
CA GLY A 286 11.35 9.74 5.79
C GLY A 286 11.46 9.42 4.30
N PHE A 287 10.40 8.79 3.77
CA PHE A 287 10.25 8.44 2.36
C PHE A 287 9.69 9.56 1.48
N GLN A 288 9.45 10.74 2.04
CA GLN A 288 9.00 11.88 1.28
C GLN A 288 10.13 12.38 0.36
N ASP A 289 9.75 12.90 -0.81
CA ASP A 289 10.70 13.56 -1.69
C ASP A 289 11.15 14.90 -1.07
N ALA A 290 12.26 15.48 -1.54
CA ALA A 290 12.92 16.64 -0.90
C ALA A 290 12.04 17.91 -0.80
N ALA A 291 10.89 17.96 -1.47
CA ALA A 291 9.83 18.95 -1.30
C ALA A 291 8.50 18.22 -1.49
N SER A 292 7.69 18.11 -0.45
CA SER A 292 6.65 17.07 -0.44
C SER A 292 5.37 17.45 0.28
N THR A 293 4.98 18.72 0.25
CA THR A 293 3.57 19.07 0.49
C THR A 293 2.77 18.83 -0.80
N HIS A 294 1.95 17.78 -0.80
CA HIS A 294 0.99 17.54 -1.89
C HIS A 294 -0.23 18.44 -1.67
N THR A 295 -0.08 19.72 -1.97
CA THR A 295 -1.20 20.66 -2.08
C THR A 295 -1.61 20.72 -3.54
N THR A 296 -2.81 20.24 -3.87
CA THR A 296 -3.25 20.13 -5.26
C THR A 296 -3.59 21.49 -5.89
N ARG A 297 -3.89 22.51 -5.06
CA ARG A 297 -4.07 23.91 -5.49
C ARG A 297 -4.13 24.86 -4.29
N ALA A 298 -3.39 25.95 -4.35
CA ALA A 298 -3.52 27.11 -3.45
C ALA A 298 -3.64 28.35 -4.35
N GLU A 299 -4.75 29.07 -4.25
CA GLU A 299 -5.08 30.20 -5.12
C GLU A 299 -4.71 31.52 -4.46
N ALA A 300 -3.51 32.03 -4.73
CA ALA A 300 -3.12 33.37 -4.33
C ALA A 300 -3.60 34.40 -5.36
N GLY A 301 -4.40 35.37 -4.91
CA GLY A 301 -4.55 36.64 -5.60
C GLY A 301 -3.22 37.40 -5.56
N ASN A 302 -2.87 38.00 -6.70
CA ASN A 302 -1.69 38.84 -6.95
C ASN A 302 -1.09 39.49 -5.68
N THR A 303 0.13 39.09 -5.30
CA THR A 303 0.90 39.73 -4.21
C THR A 303 2.23 40.25 -4.74
N ASN A 304 2.17 41.38 -5.45
CA ASN A 304 3.25 42.36 -5.40
C ASN A 304 3.17 43.10 -4.06
N THR A 305 3.43 42.40 -2.95
CA THR A 305 3.73 43.00 -1.63
C THR A 305 4.16 41.89 -0.68
N VAL A 306 5.48 41.68 -0.60
CA VAL A 306 6.08 41.05 0.57
C VAL A 306 5.94 42.06 1.71
N THR A 307 4.99 41.83 2.60
CA THR A 307 4.95 42.54 3.89
C THR A 307 5.01 41.49 4.97
N SER A 308 6.15 41.44 5.65
CA SER A 308 6.41 40.69 6.86
C SER A 308 5.30 40.93 7.88
N ILE A 309 4.63 39.85 8.32
CA ILE A 309 3.74 39.89 9.49
C ILE A 309 4.63 39.60 10.72
N PRO A 310 4.73 40.53 11.68
CA PRO A 310 5.46 40.28 12.92
C PRO A 310 4.67 39.32 13.82
N TYR A 311 5.38 38.40 14.45
CA TYR A 311 4.84 37.56 15.51
C TYR A 311 4.69 38.39 16.80
N THR A 312 3.51 38.37 17.38
CA THR A 312 3.25 38.64 18.81
C THR A 312 2.92 37.33 19.49
#